data_AF-A0A3D3EDL1-F1
#
_entry.id   AF-A0A3D3EDL1-F1
#
_cell.length_a   1.000
_cell.length_b   1.000
_cell.length_c   1.000
_cell.angle_alpha   90.00
_cell.angle_beta   90.00
_cell.angle_gamma   90.00
#
_symmetry.space_group_name_H-M   'P 1'
#
loop_
_entity.id
_entity.type
_entity.pdbx_description
1 polymer ?
#
loop_
_entity_poly.entity_id
_entity_poly.type
_entity_poly.pdbx_seq_one_letter_code
_entity_poly.pdbx_strand_id
1 'polypeptide(L)'
;MADPLRLKVSSDEDLQVLSALLQDAIIPGEDMVYARADQRFILVANRFCWDQPTEDGLVSESGEPVFQRQLCGVQFLGVSRVQTSGLPADRKAALLNLLAITTVDGGIEL
;
A
#
# COMPACT_ATOMS: atom_id res chain seq x y z
N MET A 1 -6.56 -17.24 13.54
CA MET A 1 -6.47 -16.22 12.47
C MET A 1 -7.27 -15.03 12.95
N ALA A 2 -6.67 -13.85 13.00
CA ALA A 2 -7.40 -12.61 13.28
C ALA A 2 -8.37 -12.33 12.14
N ASP A 3 -9.52 -11.73 12.44
CA ASP A 3 -10.49 -11.34 11.42
C ASP A 3 -9.88 -10.29 10.47
N PRO A 4 -10.24 -10.33 9.18
CA PRO A 4 -9.74 -9.37 8.20
C PRO A 4 -10.17 -7.95 8.58
N LEU A 5 -9.18 -7.09 8.85
CA LEU A 5 -9.40 -5.68 9.18
C LEU A 5 -9.76 -4.89 7.93
N ARG A 6 -10.84 -4.11 8.00
CA ARG A 6 -11.24 -3.17 6.95
C ARG A 6 -11.28 -1.76 7.51
N LEU A 7 -10.41 -0.90 6.97
CA LEU A 7 -10.33 0.52 7.33
C LEU A 7 -10.95 1.38 6.22
N LYS A 8 -11.46 2.56 6.59
CA LYS A 8 -11.96 3.57 5.66
C LYS A 8 -11.47 4.94 6.11
N VAL A 9 -10.86 5.67 5.19
CA VAL A 9 -10.42 7.05 5.38
C VAL A 9 -11.62 7.99 5.19
N SER A 10 -11.88 8.85 6.17
CA SER A 10 -12.94 9.87 6.11
C SER A 10 -12.42 11.29 6.36
N SER A 11 -11.20 11.44 6.89
CA SER A 11 -10.48 12.71 7.03
C SER A 11 -9.01 12.60 6.57
N ASP A 12 -8.32 13.74 6.53
CA ASP A 12 -6.89 13.78 6.21
C ASP A 12 -6.03 13.11 7.30
N GLU A 13 -6.44 13.19 8.57
CA GLU A 13 -5.78 12.49 9.67
C GLU A 13 -5.89 10.97 9.52
N ASP A 14 -7.05 10.46 9.08
CA ASP A 14 -7.21 9.04 8.77
C ASP A 14 -6.26 8.59 7.65
N LEU A 15 -6.04 9.46 6.65
CA LEU A 15 -5.12 9.18 5.56
C LEU A 15 -3.69 9.07 6.06
N GLN A 16 -3.28 9.93 7.01
CA GLN A 16 -1.96 9.84 7.63
C GLN A 16 -1.76 8.51 8.36
N VAL A 17 -2.76 8.05 9.12
CA VAL A 17 -2.72 6.74 9.79
C VAL A 17 -2.61 5.60 8.76
N LEU A 18 -3.42 5.64 7.70
CA LEU A 18 -3.40 4.61 6.67
C LEU A 18 -2.08 4.63 5.86
N SER A 19 -1.53 5.81 5.58
CA SER A 19 -0.21 5.96 4.96
C SER A 19 0.88 5.34 5.82
N ALA A 20 0.85 5.53 7.14
CA ALA A 20 1.81 4.91 8.05
C ALA A 20 1.67 3.37 8.09
N LEU A 21 0.43 2.85 8.09
CA LEU A 21 0.16 1.40 8.09
C LEU A 21 0.56 0.70 6.78
N LEU A 22 0.66 1.45 5.69
CA LEU A 22 1.05 0.97 4.36
C LEU A 22 2.48 1.37 3.96
N GLN A 23 3.19 2.08 4.82
CA GLN A 23 4.57 2.45 4.57
C GLN A 23 5.44 1.19 4.41
N ASP A 24 6.36 1.23 3.44
CA ASP A 24 7.22 0.12 3.05
C ASP A 24 6.49 -1.11 2.47
N ALA A 25 5.24 -0.92 2.06
CA ALA A 25 4.50 -1.93 1.34
C ALA A 25 5.10 -2.16 -0.04
N ILE A 26 5.26 -3.44 -0.38
CA ILE A 26 5.69 -3.84 -1.72
C ILE A 26 4.46 -4.07 -2.58
N ILE A 27 4.43 -3.42 -3.74
CA ILE A 27 3.33 -3.45 -4.71
C ILE A 27 3.88 -3.95 -6.04
N PRO A 28 3.53 -5.17 -6.48
CA PRO A 28 3.77 -5.59 -7.85
C PRO A 28 3.01 -4.67 -8.81
N GLY A 29 3.68 -4.13 -9.83
CA GLY A 29 3.05 -3.21 -10.77
C GLY A 29 1.99 -3.87 -11.67
N GLU A 30 1.97 -5.21 -11.74
CA GLU A 30 0.87 -5.98 -12.33
C GLU A 30 -0.41 -5.98 -11.48
N ASP A 31 -0.29 -5.82 -10.17
CA ASP A 31 -1.41 -5.81 -9.22
C ASP A 31 -2.04 -4.41 -9.05
N MET A 32 -1.66 -3.44 -9.88
CA MET A 32 -2.23 -2.09 -9.93
C MET A 32 -3.22 -1.95 -11.09
N VAL A 33 -4.48 -1.71 -10.76
CA VAL A 33 -5.59 -1.64 -11.73
C VAL A 33 -6.35 -0.32 -11.60
N TYR A 34 -6.48 0.40 -12.72
CA TYR A 34 -7.43 1.51 -12.85
C TYR A 34 -8.70 1.04 -13.56
N ALA A 35 -9.73 0.72 -12.78
CA ALA A 35 -11.05 0.34 -13.28
C ALA A 35 -11.88 1.61 -13.60
N ARG A 36 -11.65 2.18 -14.79
CA ARG A 36 -12.25 3.46 -15.21
C ARG A 36 -13.78 3.46 -15.16
N ALA A 37 -14.42 2.36 -15.55
CA ALA A 37 -15.88 2.24 -15.55
C ALA A 37 -16.49 2.38 -14.15
N ASP A 38 -15.77 1.89 -13.13
CA ASP A 38 -16.19 1.94 -11.73
C ASP A 38 -15.65 3.18 -10.98
N GLN A 39 -14.82 3.99 -11.66
CA GLN A 39 -14.06 5.10 -11.07
C GLN A 39 -13.23 4.66 -9.85
N ARG A 40 -12.51 3.54 -9.99
CA ARG A 40 -11.68 2.98 -8.90
C ARG A 40 -10.25 2.77 -9.33
N PHE A 41 -9.33 3.11 -8.45
CA PHE A 41 -7.95 2.65 -8.52
C PHE A 41 -7.71 1.65 -7.40
N ILE A 42 -7.17 0.48 -7.75
CA ILE A 42 -7.03 -0.66 -6.85
C ILE A 42 -5.59 -1.13 -6.93
N LEU A 43 -5.01 -1.46 -5.79
CA LEU A 43 -3.72 -2.13 -5.70
C LEU A 43 -3.76 -3.22 -4.64
N VAL A 44 -2.95 -4.26 -4.85
CA VAL A 44 -2.61 -5.24 -3.82
C VAL A 44 -1.24 -4.87 -3.26
N ALA A 45 -1.18 -4.74 -1.94
CA ALA A 45 0.02 -4.33 -1.22
C ALA A 45 0.42 -5.43 -0.24
N ASN A 46 1.69 -5.79 -0.23
CA ASN A 46 2.26 -6.60 0.83
C ASN A 46 2.84 -5.67 1.91
N ARG A 47 1.98 -5.24 2.84
CA ARG A 47 2.31 -4.21 3.84
C ARG A 47 3.30 -4.74 4.86
N PHE A 48 4.21 -3.88 5.29
CA PHE A 48 5.07 -4.17 6.43
C PHE A 48 4.29 -3.83 7.71
N CYS A 49 4.09 -4.80 8.59
CA CYS A 49 3.22 -4.65 9.75
C CYS A 49 3.97 -4.01 10.93
N TRP A 50 4.30 -2.71 10.80
CA TRP A 50 4.93 -1.92 11.88
C TRP A 50 4.10 -1.90 13.18
N ASP A 51 2.79 -2.07 13.06
CA ASP A 51 1.82 -2.11 14.15
C ASP A 51 1.75 -3.46 14.89
N GLN A 52 2.47 -4.49 14.42
CA GLN A 52 2.44 -5.83 14.98
C GLN A 52 3.77 -6.17 15.65
N PRO A 53 3.76 -7.06 16.67
CA PRO A 53 5.00 -7.58 17.21
C PRO A 53 5.80 -8.31 16.12
N THR A 54 7.11 -8.34 16.29
CA THR A 54 8.01 -9.15 15.47
C THR A 54 7.66 -10.63 15.61
N GLU A 55 7.99 -11.42 14.59
CA GLU A 55 7.81 -12.87 14.62
C GLU A 55 8.63 -13.51 15.76
N ASP A 56 7.96 -14.25 16.65
CA ASP A 56 8.60 -14.88 17.79
C ASP A 56 9.50 -16.05 17.33
N GLY A 57 10.71 -16.10 17.88
CA GLY A 57 11.71 -17.12 17.54
C GLY A 57 12.33 -17.01 16.15
N LEU A 58 12.03 -15.96 15.37
CA LEU A 58 12.64 -15.70 14.06
C LEU A 58 13.55 -14.47 14.11
N VAL A 59 14.81 -14.68 13.75
CA VAL A 59 15.84 -13.63 13.60
C VAL A 59 16.43 -13.69 12.20
N SER A 60 16.80 -12.54 11.65
CA SER A 60 17.51 -12.44 10.37
C SER A 60 18.92 -13.03 10.48
N GLU A 61 19.62 -13.15 9.35
CA GLU A 61 21.04 -13.52 9.32
C GLU A 61 21.93 -12.52 10.09
N SER A 62 21.50 -11.26 10.20
CA SER A 62 22.13 -10.21 11.02
C SER A 62 21.79 -10.29 12.52
N GLY A 63 20.91 -11.22 12.92
CA GLY A 63 20.45 -11.36 14.31
C GLY A 63 19.37 -10.34 14.71
N GLU A 64 18.77 -9.65 13.75
CA GLU A 64 17.72 -8.66 13.99
C GLU A 64 16.34 -9.32 13.99
N PRO A 65 15.35 -8.76 14.71
CA PRO A 65 13.99 -9.28 14.71
C PRO A 65 13.37 -9.30 13.31
N VAL A 66 12.65 -10.37 12.98
CA VAL A 66 11.90 -10.47 11.72
C VAL A 66 10.52 -9.86 11.90
N PHE A 67 10.14 -8.95 11.02
CA PHE A 67 8.81 -8.33 11.04
C PHE A 67 7.84 -9.08 10.13
N GLN A 68 6.56 -9.03 10.50
CA GLN A 68 5.50 -9.63 9.72
C GLN A 68 5.18 -8.79 8.50
N ARG A 69 4.77 -9.46 7.42
CA ARG A 69 4.16 -8.82 6.26
C ARG A 69 2.80 -9.43 5.99
N GLN A 70 1.86 -8.59 5.58
CA GLN A 70 0.50 -9.05 5.29
C GLN A 70 0.00 -8.49 3.96
N LEU A 71 -0.56 -9.37 3.15
CA LEU A 71 -1.23 -9.00 1.92
C LEU A 71 -2.53 -8.27 2.25
N CYS A 72 -2.73 -7.09 1.67
CA CYS A 72 -3.95 -6.31 1.78
C CYS A 72 -4.35 -5.69 0.44
N GLY A 73 -5.65 -5.43 0.27
CA GLY A 73 -6.17 -4.68 -0.86
C GLY A 73 -6.40 -3.23 -0.46
N VAL A 74 -5.97 -2.30 -1.32
CA VAL A 74 -6.18 -0.86 -1.14
C VAL A 74 -7.03 -0.35 -2.29
N GLN A 75 -8.06 0.43 -1.99
CA GLN A 75 -8.99 0.96 -2.98
C GLN A 75 -9.18 2.46 -2.82
N PHE A 76 -9.01 3.18 -3.91
CA PHE A 76 -9.36 4.58 -4.07
C PHE A 76 -10.65 4.65 -4.89
N LEU A 77 -11.65 5.35 -4.37
CA LEU A 77 -12.97 5.50 -4.99
C LEU A 77 -13.13 6.90 -5.57
N GLY A 78 -13.97 7.04 -6.60
CA GLY A 78 -14.22 8.34 -7.25
C GLY A 78 -13.05 8.83 -8.11
N VAL A 79 -12.16 7.93 -8.53
CA VAL A 79 -10.98 8.26 -9.32
C VAL A 79 -11.39 8.57 -10.76
N SER A 80 -11.18 9.81 -11.19
CA SER A 80 -11.48 10.28 -12.54
C SER A 80 -10.32 10.07 -13.53
N ARG A 81 -9.08 10.05 -13.01
CA ARG A 81 -7.86 9.88 -13.78
C ARG A 81 -6.74 9.36 -12.88
N VAL A 82 -5.85 8.54 -13.46
CA VAL A 82 -4.58 8.15 -12.86
C VAL A 82 -3.45 8.69 -13.74
N GLN A 83 -2.42 9.24 -13.10
CA GLN A 83 -1.21 9.72 -13.76
C GLN A 83 0.00 9.04 -13.13
N THR A 84 1.03 8.79 -13.91
CA THR A 84 2.23 8.09 -13.46
C THR A 84 3.45 8.83 -13.96
N SER A 85 4.48 8.96 -13.12
CA SER A 85 5.76 9.55 -13.49
C SER A 85 6.88 8.61 -13.06
N GLY A 86 7.94 8.52 -13.88
CA GLY A 86 9.14 7.75 -13.53
C GLY A 86 8.94 6.24 -13.38
N LEU A 87 7.80 5.67 -13.78
CA LEU A 87 7.59 4.22 -13.71
C LEU A 87 8.49 3.47 -14.70
N PRO A 88 8.97 2.27 -14.34
CA PRO A 88 9.73 1.41 -15.25
C PRO A 88 8.95 1.10 -16.53
N ALA A 89 9.69 0.94 -17.64
CA ALA A 89 9.11 0.57 -18.93
C ALA A 89 8.36 -0.77 -18.85
N ASP A 90 8.93 -1.76 -18.14
CA ASP A 90 8.24 -2.98 -17.77
C ASP A 90 7.63 -2.86 -16.37
N ARG A 91 6.50 -2.15 -16.30
CA ARG A 91 5.77 -1.95 -15.04
C ARG A 91 5.30 -3.27 -14.43
N LYS A 92 4.96 -4.28 -15.25
CA LYS A 92 4.36 -5.52 -14.74
C LYS A 92 5.35 -6.34 -13.93
N ALA A 93 6.61 -6.37 -14.36
CA ALA A 93 7.70 -7.03 -13.64
C ALA A 93 8.26 -6.20 -12.46
N ALA A 94 7.84 -4.93 -12.31
CA ALA A 94 8.38 -4.05 -11.29
C ALA A 94 7.76 -4.31 -9.91
N LEU A 95 8.61 -4.35 -8.89
CA LEU A 95 8.21 -4.26 -7.49
C LEU A 95 8.40 -2.82 -7.03
N LEU A 96 7.31 -2.15 -6.71
CA LEU A 96 7.31 -0.77 -6.21
C LEU A 96 7.31 -0.78 -4.69
N ASN A 97 8.04 0.15 -4.07
CA ASN A 97 7.97 0.41 -2.63
C ASN A 97 7.11 1.65 -2.38
N LEU A 98 6.03 1.51 -1.60
CA LEU A 98 5.16 2.61 -1.23
C LEU A 98 5.77 3.40 -0.06
N LEU A 99 6.10 4.66 -0.29
CA LEU A 99 6.74 5.51 0.71
C LEU A 99 5.73 6.30 1.53
N ALA A 100 4.71 6.85 0.87
CA ALA A 100 3.67 7.65 1.49
C ALA A 100 2.41 7.69 0.61
N ILE A 101 1.29 8.04 1.23
CA ILE A 101 0.06 8.43 0.54
C ILE A 101 -0.30 9.82 1.03
N THR A 102 -0.33 10.80 0.13
CA THR A 102 -0.51 12.21 0.51
C THR A 102 -1.62 12.87 -0.30
N THR A 103 -2.33 13.80 0.35
CA THR A 103 -3.28 14.68 -0.34
C THR A 103 -2.50 15.75 -1.08
N VAL A 104 -2.88 15.99 -2.34
CA VAL A 104 -2.37 17.08 -3.18
C VAL A 104 -3.54 17.87 -3.75
N ASP A 105 -3.27 19.03 -4.36
CA ASP A 105 -4.34 19.81 -4.99
C ASP A 105 -5.06 18.99 -6.07
N GLY A 106 -6.35 18.76 -5.87
CA GLY A 106 -7.19 17.96 -6.76
C GLY A 106 -6.97 16.45 -6.76
N GLY A 107 -6.24 15.86 -5.81
CA GLY A 107 -6.03 14.40 -5.80
C GLY A 107 -5.21 13.82 -4.64
N ILE A 108 -4.70 12.61 -4.88
CA ILE A 108 -3.82 11.85 -3.97
C ILE A 108 -2.58 11.42 -4.75
N GLU A 109 -1.41 11.52 -4.11
CA GLU A 109 -0.13 11.02 -4.62
C GLU A 109 0.34 9.80 -3.80
N LEU A 110 1.07 8.90 -4.47
CA LEU A 110 1.57 7.61 -3.99
C LEU A 110 3.08 7.53 -4.25
#